data_AF-A0A662EZU8-F1
#
_entry.id   AF-A0A662EZU8-F1
#
_cell.length_a   1.000
_cell.length_b   1.000
_cell.length_c   1.000
_cell.angle_alpha   90.00
_cell.angle_beta   90.00
_cell.angle_gamma   90.00
#
_symmetry.space_group_name_H-M   'P 1'
#
loop_
_entity.id
_entity.type
_entity.pdbx_description
1 polymer ?
#
loop_
_entity_poly.entity_id
_entity_poly.type
_entity_poly.pdbx_seq_one_letter_code
_entity_poly.pdbx_strand_id
1 'polypeptide(L)'
;MLIENIVKKLVESVRGRIALDEVIRTERSSLDLDFILALYEKTRDVLDWEYDINTGKFYVKPKKRVEAAIEAHKHVSKSLANFKEVYEEVKKRLYEKFGDDIIPKTMIIDFLKDVVGENYEIYYRKLIDDGVVEEELFRGMFFVKIRRR
;
A
#
# COMPACT_ATOMS: atom_id res chain seq x y z
N MET A 1 -15.55 11.93 -11.22
CA MET A 1 -16.62 12.17 -10.21
C MET A 1 -17.29 10.89 -9.72
N LEU A 2 -18.18 10.23 -10.47
CA LEU A 2 -18.94 9.06 -9.93
C LEU A 2 -18.05 7.86 -9.55
N ILE A 3 -17.17 7.44 -10.45
CA ILE A 3 -16.24 6.32 -10.22
C ILE A 3 -15.30 6.63 -9.05
N GLU A 4 -14.79 7.85 -8.93
CA GLU A 4 -13.87 8.24 -7.86
C GLU A 4 -14.56 8.22 -6.48
N ASN A 5 -15.83 8.65 -6.40
CA ASN A 5 -16.62 8.59 -5.18
C ASN A 5 -16.87 7.13 -4.75
N ILE A 6 -17.19 6.26 -5.71
CA ILE A 6 -17.41 4.83 -5.46
C ILE A 6 -16.10 4.14 -5.05
N VAL A 7 -14.98 4.46 -5.71
CA VAL A 7 -13.65 3.97 -5.33
C VAL A 7 -13.32 4.37 -3.89
N LYS A 8 -13.56 5.64 -3.53
CA LYS A 8 -13.34 6.13 -2.17
C LYS A 8 -14.20 5.37 -1.15
N LYS A 9 -15.51 5.21 -1.44
CA LYS A 9 -16.42 4.42 -0.60
C LYS A 9 -15.98 2.98 -0.46
N LEU A 10 -15.57 2.33 -1.55
CA LEU A 10 -15.08 0.95 -1.54
C LEU A 10 -13.85 0.83 -0.64
N VAL A 11 -12.85 1.70 -0.82
CA VAL A 11 -11.63 1.67 0.00
C VAL A 11 -11.92 1.99 1.49
N GLU A 12 -12.83 2.91 1.79
CA GLU A 12 -13.16 3.31 3.17
C GLU A 12 -14.10 2.32 3.90
N SER A 13 -15.02 1.67 3.17
CA SER A 13 -16.08 0.82 3.75
C SER A 13 -15.72 -0.65 3.78
N VAL A 14 -14.84 -1.11 2.89
CA VAL A 14 -14.42 -2.51 2.82
C VAL A 14 -13.47 -2.78 3.99
N ARG A 15 -14.03 -3.33 5.07
CA ARG A 15 -13.28 -3.89 6.22
C ARG A 15 -13.28 -5.43 6.23
N GLY A 16 -13.82 -6.02 5.17
CA GLY A 16 -14.02 -7.44 4.96
C GLY A 16 -14.64 -7.67 3.59
N ARG A 17 -15.08 -8.91 3.33
CA ARG A 17 -15.72 -9.27 2.06
C ARG A 17 -17.10 -8.62 1.95
N ILE A 18 -17.29 -7.75 0.96
CA ILE A 18 -18.55 -7.02 0.70
C ILE A 18 -18.99 -7.27 -0.75
N ALA A 19 -20.30 -7.38 -0.96
CA ALA A 19 -20.85 -7.50 -2.30
C ALA A 19 -20.88 -6.13 -2.99
N LEU A 20 -20.44 -6.07 -4.25
CA LEU A 20 -20.26 -4.82 -4.98
C LEU A 20 -21.61 -4.08 -5.19
N ASP A 21 -22.70 -4.83 -5.33
CA ASP A 21 -24.05 -4.30 -5.43
C ASP A 21 -24.53 -3.59 -4.16
N GLU A 22 -24.07 -4.01 -2.97
CA GLU A 22 -24.40 -3.34 -1.70
C GLU A 22 -23.82 -1.91 -1.64
N VAL A 23 -22.63 -1.72 -2.20
CA VAL A 23 -21.96 -0.41 -2.22
C VAL A 23 -22.56 0.48 -3.31
N ILE A 24 -22.85 -0.08 -4.48
CA ILE A 24 -23.23 0.68 -5.68
C ILE A 24 -24.73 0.92 -5.79
N ARG A 25 -25.59 0.11 -5.15
CA ARG A 25 -27.06 0.31 -5.16
C ARG A 25 -27.50 1.70 -4.69
N THR A 26 -26.69 2.38 -3.91
CA THR A 26 -26.98 3.76 -3.47
C THR A 26 -26.75 4.82 -4.54
N GLU A 27 -25.97 4.50 -5.60
CA GLU A 27 -25.57 5.45 -6.64
C GLU A 27 -25.93 5.02 -8.07
N ARG A 28 -26.25 3.73 -8.29
CA ARG A 28 -26.70 3.21 -9.58
C ARG A 28 -27.62 2.01 -9.43
N SER A 29 -28.54 1.88 -10.38
CA SER A 29 -29.52 0.79 -10.47
C SER A 29 -29.02 -0.44 -11.23
N SER A 30 -27.89 -0.36 -11.96
CA SER A 30 -27.30 -1.52 -12.64
C SER A 30 -25.77 -1.45 -12.73
N LEU A 31 -25.14 -2.62 -12.75
CA LEU A 31 -23.70 -2.82 -12.90
C LEU A 31 -23.43 -3.38 -14.30
N ASP A 32 -23.00 -2.51 -15.21
CA ASP A 32 -22.49 -2.94 -16.50
C ASP A 32 -21.02 -3.41 -16.36
N LEU A 33 -20.57 -4.25 -17.30
CA LEU A 33 -19.26 -4.89 -17.23
C LEU A 33 -18.12 -3.86 -17.38
N ASP A 34 -18.32 -2.83 -18.20
CA ASP A 34 -17.35 -1.75 -18.44
C ASP A 34 -17.11 -0.93 -17.17
N PHE A 35 -18.15 -0.70 -16.39
CA PHE A 35 -18.08 -0.01 -15.12
C PHE A 35 -17.36 -0.86 -14.05
N ILE A 36 -17.63 -2.17 -14.02
CA ILE A 36 -16.92 -3.10 -13.15
C ILE A 36 -15.43 -3.11 -13.50
N LEU A 37 -15.07 -3.16 -14.78
CA LEU A 37 -13.69 -3.10 -15.26
C LEU A 37 -13.01 -1.78 -14.86
N ALA A 38 -13.69 -0.64 -15.02
CA ALA A 38 -13.15 0.66 -14.62
C ALA A 38 -12.89 0.77 -13.10
N LEU A 39 -13.76 0.16 -12.28
CA LEU A 39 -13.54 0.07 -10.83
C LEU A 39 -12.38 -0.87 -10.49
N TYR A 40 -12.31 -2.02 -11.16
CA TYR A 40 -11.22 -2.98 -10.99
C TYR A 40 -9.87 -2.33 -11.29
N GLU A 41 -9.70 -1.68 -12.44
CA GLU A 41 -8.43 -1.05 -12.82
C GLU A 41 -7.93 -0.02 -11.81
N LYS A 42 -8.85 0.75 -11.21
CA LYS A 42 -8.52 1.78 -10.22
C LYS A 42 -8.28 1.24 -8.81
N THR A 43 -8.73 0.02 -8.51
CA THR A 43 -8.69 -0.54 -7.14
C THR A 43 -7.92 -1.84 -7.03
N ARG A 44 -7.48 -2.43 -8.14
CA ARG A 44 -6.77 -3.73 -8.17
C ARG A 44 -5.53 -3.77 -7.30
N ASP A 45 -4.91 -2.64 -7.01
CA ASP A 45 -3.69 -2.58 -6.18
C ASP A 45 -4.00 -2.63 -4.68
N VAL A 46 -5.25 -2.31 -4.29
CA VAL A 46 -5.68 -2.21 -2.88
C VAL A 46 -6.80 -3.18 -2.50
N LEU A 47 -7.59 -3.66 -3.47
CA LEU A 47 -8.69 -4.61 -3.27
C LEU A 47 -8.44 -5.92 -4.03
N ASP A 48 -8.84 -7.03 -3.41
CA ASP A 48 -9.04 -8.31 -4.09
C ASP A 48 -10.49 -8.40 -4.57
N TRP A 49 -10.65 -8.84 -5.82
CA TRP A 49 -11.94 -8.99 -6.48
C TRP A 49 -12.27 -10.47 -6.67
N GLU A 50 -13.48 -10.86 -6.30
CA GLU A 50 -13.98 -12.22 -6.41
C GLU A 50 -15.31 -12.21 -7.18
N TYR A 51 -15.51 -13.19 -8.07
CA TYR A 51 -16.79 -13.42 -8.70
C TYR A 51 -17.35 -14.75 -8.20
N ASP A 52 -18.56 -14.71 -7.62
CA ASP A 52 -19.28 -15.90 -7.18
C ASP A 52 -20.24 -16.36 -8.28
N ILE A 53 -19.92 -17.50 -8.89
CA ILE A 53 -20.68 -18.06 -10.00
C ILE A 53 -22.08 -18.52 -9.57
N ASN A 54 -22.25 -18.94 -8.30
CA ASN A 54 -23.54 -19.45 -7.82
C ASN A 54 -24.55 -18.32 -7.57
N THR A 55 -24.06 -17.15 -7.15
CA THR A 55 -24.90 -15.98 -6.89
C THR A 55 -24.89 -14.97 -8.04
N GLY A 56 -23.95 -15.11 -8.99
CA GLY A 56 -23.75 -14.20 -10.10
C GLY A 56 -23.22 -12.82 -9.69
N LYS A 57 -22.62 -12.71 -8.50
CA LYS A 57 -22.25 -11.42 -7.88
C LYS A 57 -20.74 -11.23 -7.79
N PHE A 58 -20.33 -9.96 -7.92
CA PHE A 58 -18.97 -9.53 -7.61
C PHE A 58 -18.85 -9.17 -6.12
N TYR A 59 -17.76 -9.62 -5.53
CA TYR A 59 -17.35 -9.31 -4.18
C TYR A 59 -15.99 -8.64 -4.19
N VAL A 60 -15.79 -7.74 -3.24
CA VAL A 60 -14.51 -7.10 -3.00
C VAL A 60 -14.11 -7.30 -1.54
N LYS A 61 -12.82 -7.46 -1.31
CA LYS A 61 -12.22 -7.45 0.04
C LYS A 61 -10.91 -6.68 0.00
N PRO A 62 -10.43 -6.14 1.11
CA PRO A 62 -9.15 -5.47 1.10
C PRO A 62 -8.08 -6.54 0.88
N LYS A 63 -7.03 -6.19 0.14
CA LYS A 63 -5.84 -7.05 0.11
C LYS A 63 -5.32 -7.18 1.54
N LYS A 64 -4.86 -8.37 1.94
CA LYS A 64 -4.29 -8.62 3.29
C LYS A 64 -3.18 -7.63 3.68
N ARG A 65 -2.47 -7.05 2.69
CA ARG A 65 -1.45 -5.99 2.89
C ARG A 65 -2.05 -4.63 3.27
N VAL A 66 -3.31 -4.38 2.93
CA VAL A 66 -4.08 -3.15 3.23
C VAL A 66 -4.81 -3.28 4.57
N GLU A 67 -5.27 -4.46 4.97
CA GLU A 67 -5.81 -4.71 6.32
C GLU A 67 -4.79 -4.37 7.41
N ALA A 68 -3.54 -4.84 7.27
CA ALA A 68 -2.45 -4.50 8.19
C ALA A 68 -2.15 -2.98 8.23
N ALA A 69 -2.29 -2.30 7.09
CA ALA A 69 -2.07 -0.84 7.00
C ALA A 69 -3.24 -0.03 7.59
N ILE A 70 -4.49 -0.48 7.42
CA ILE A 70 -5.70 0.17 7.98
C ILE A 70 -5.74 0.02 9.50
N GLU A 71 -5.35 -1.14 10.03
CA GLU A 71 -5.30 -1.39 11.46
C GLU A 71 -4.15 -0.60 12.13
N ALA A 72 -3.01 -0.45 11.46
CA ALA A 72 -1.96 0.49 11.85
C ALA A 72 -2.46 1.96 11.79
N HIS A 73 -3.27 2.32 10.80
CA HIS A 73 -3.77 3.70 10.60
C HIS A 73 -4.72 4.20 11.71
N LYS A 74 -5.41 3.33 12.44
CA LYS A 74 -6.24 3.73 13.59
C LYS A 74 -5.44 4.35 14.73
N HIS A 75 -4.15 4.04 14.84
CA HIS A 75 -3.24 4.67 15.80
C HIS A 75 -2.56 5.95 15.28
N VAL A 76 -2.68 6.26 13.98
CA VAL A 76 -1.83 7.24 13.28
C VAL A 76 -2.49 8.63 13.09
N SER A 77 -3.78 8.80 13.36
CA SER A 77 -4.43 10.12 13.21
C SER A 77 -3.89 11.18 14.19
N LYS A 78 -3.20 10.77 15.27
CA LYS A 78 -2.37 11.63 16.12
C LYS A 78 -0.87 11.66 15.75
N SER A 79 -0.39 10.78 14.86
CA SER A 79 1.04 10.54 14.57
C SER A 79 1.49 10.93 13.16
N LEU A 80 0.64 11.52 12.31
CA LEU A 80 1.04 11.98 10.96
C LEU A 80 2.13 13.07 11.00
N ALA A 81 2.16 13.90 12.05
CA ALA A 81 3.30 14.78 12.33
C ALA A 81 4.57 13.99 12.65
N ASN A 82 4.47 12.95 13.49
CA ASN A 82 5.60 12.07 13.84
C ASN A 82 6.11 11.25 12.65
N PHE A 83 5.26 10.83 11.71
CA PHE A 83 5.72 10.00 10.59
C PHE A 83 6.73 10.75 9.73
N LYS A 84 6.46 12.02 9.39
CA LYS A 84 7.36 12.83 8.58
C LYS A 84 8.69 13.05 9.31
N GLU A 85 8.66 13.38 10.60
CA GLU A 85 9.89 13.58 11.39
C GLU A 85 10.71 12.30 11.50
N VAL A 86 10.05 11.17 11.81
CA VAL A 86 10.72 9.86 11.88
C VAL A 86 11.26 9.45 10.50
N TYR A 87 10.54 9.75 9.42
CA TYR A 87 10.99 9.45 8.05
C TYR A 87 12.23 10.25 7.65
N GLU A 88 12.28 11.54 7.97
CA GLU A 88 13.48 12.37 7.74
C GLU A 88 14.67 11.86 8.57
N GLU A 89 14.45 11.48 9.83
CA GLU A 89 15.49 10.88 10.68
C GLU A 89 15.96 9.52 10.15
N VAL A 90 15.05 8.69 9.63
CA VAL A 90 15.39 7.41 8.96
C VAL A 90 16.28 7.67 7.76
N LYS A 91 15.95 8.64 6.88
CA LYS A 91 16.80 8.99 5.73
C LYS A 91 18.19 9.44 6.17
N LYS A 92 18.25 10.33 7.16
CA LYS A 92 19.52 10.83 7.71
C LYS A 92 20.40 9.67 8.21
N ARG A 93 19.85 8.81 9.07
CA ARG A 93 20.58 7.65 9.60
C ARG A 93 20.95 6.63 8.54
N LEU A 94 20.09 6.44 7.54
CA LEU A 94 20.37 5.58 6.39
C LEU A 94 21.62 6.09 5.67
N TYR A 95 21.65 7.39 5.31
CA TYR A 95 22.80 8.00 4.64
C TYR A 95 24.07 8.06 5.50
N GLU A 96 23.95 8.19 6.82
CA GLU A 96 25.08 8.14 7.75
C GLU A 96 25.68 6.74 7.86
N LYS A 97 24.83 5.72 7.93
CA LYS A 97 25.24 4.32 8.09
C LYS A 97 25.81 3.71 6.81
N PHE A 98 25.28 4.13 5.67
CA PHE A 98 25.43 3.38 4.43
C PHE A 98 25.89 4.23 3.22
N GLY A 99 25.95 5.56 3.33
CA GLY A 99 26.42 6.43 2.24
C GLY A 99 25.60 6.28 0.94
N ASP A 100 26.30 6.33 -0.19
CA ASP A 100 25.77 6.10 -1.55
C ASP A 100 26.22 4.72 -2.09
N ASP A 101 26.17 3.70 -1.23
CA ASP A 101 26.61 2.34 -1.56
C ASP A 101 25.48 1.44 -2.10
N ILE A 102 25.90 0.31 -2.68
CA ILE A 102 25.02 -0.79 -3.07
C ILE A 102 25.09 -1.86 -1.98
N ILE A 103 23.95 -2.13 -1.34
CA ILE A 103 23.89 -2.90 -0.10
C ILE A 103 22.86 -4.03 -0.24
N PRO A 104 23.10 -5.22 0.35
CA PRO A 104 22.08 -6.26 0.36
C PRO A 104 20.76 -5.77 0.96
N LYS A 105 19.64 -6.09 0.32
CA LYS A 105 18.29 -5.68 0.77
C LYS A 105 18.01 -6.08 2.22
N THR A 106 18.53 -7.23 2.65
CA THR A 106 18.38 -7.71 4.03
C THR A 106 18.95 -6.74 5.05
N MET A 107 20.10 -6.11 4.79
CA MET A 107 20.71 -5.14 5.71
C MET A 107 19.90 -3.85 5.84
N ILE A 108 19.21 -3.45 4.77
CA ILE A 108 18.29 -2.31 4.80
C ILE A 108 17.04 -2.66 5.62
N ILE A 109 16.49 -3.86 5.44
CA ILE A 109 15.35 -4.35 6.21
C ILE A 109 15.69 -4.41 7.70
N ASP A 110 16.85 -5.00 8.05
CA ASP A 110 17.29 -5.11 9.44
C ASP A 110 17.49 -3.74 10.07
N PHE A 111 18.14 -2.80 9.34
CA PHE A 111 18.25 -1.41 9.79
C PHE A 111 16.90 -0.75 10.04
N LEU A 112 15.93 -0.91 9.14
CA LEU A 112 14.61 -0.30 9.32
C LEU A 112 13.85 -0.94 10.49
N LYS A 113 13.97 -2.26 10.68
CA LYS A 113 13.41 -2.93 11.87
C LYS A 113 14.02 -2.39 13.16
N ASP A 114 15.32 -2.12 13.19
CA ASP A 114 15.97 -1.52 14.35
C ASP A 114 15.49 -0.10 14.65
N VAL A 115 15.15 0.68 13.62
CA VAL A 115 14.80 2.10 13.77
C VAL A 115 13.30 2.32 14.00
N VAL A 116 12.45 1.60 13.26
CA VAL A 116 10.99 1.81 13.23
C VAL A 116 10.18 0.55 13.55
N GLY A 117 10.84 -0.55 13.90
CA GLY A 117 10.20 -1.80 14.33
C GLY A 117 9.39 -2.46 13.23
N GLU A 118 8.24 -3.02 13.61
CA GLU A 118 7.30 -3.71 12.72
C GLU A 118 6.74 -2.82 11.60
N ASN A 119 6.88 -1.49 11.70
CA ASN A 119 6.44 -0.55 10.67
C ASN A 119 7.43 -0.43 9.49
N TYR A 120 8.56 -1.16 9.51
CA TYR A 120 9.64 -1.04 8.53
C TYR A 120 9.18 -1.09 7.06
N GLU A 121 8.14 -1.88 6.75
CA GLU A 121 7.63 -1.99 5.38
C GLU A 121 7.08 -0.66 4.82
N ILE A 122 6.46 0.16 5.68
CA ILE A 122 5.89 1.46 5.28
C ILE A 122 7.03 2.42 4.92
N TYR A 123 8.06 2.47 5.77
CA TYR A 123 9.23 3.31 5.55
C TYR A 123 10.03 2.84 4.34
N TYR A 124 10.22 1.53 4.17
CA TYR A 124 10.94 0.96 3.03
C TYR A 124 10.27 1.32 1.69
N ARG A 125 8.95 1.14 1.57
CA ARG A 125 8.21 1.53 0.36
C ARG A 125 8.32 3.02 0.10
N LYS A 126 8.18 3.85 1.14
CA LYS A 126 8.27 5.31 0.97
C LYS A 126 9.65 5.75 0.49
N LEU A 127 10.72 5.11 0.96
CA LEU A 127 12.08 5.37 0.47
C LEU A 127 12.25 4.97 -1.01
N ILE A 128 11.60 3.90 -1.47
CA ILE A 128 11.58 3.51 -2.89
C ILE A 128 10.79 4.52 -3.71
N ASP A 129 9.60 4.89 -3.26
CA ASP A 129 8.71 5.85 -3.95
C ASP A 129 9.39 7.22 -4.11
N ASP A 130 10.16 7.65 -3.11
CA ASP A 130 10.93 8.90 -3.15
C ASP A 130 12.27 8.78 -3.92
N GLY A 131 12.62 7.58 -4.39
CA GLY A 131 13.87 7.31 -5.11
C GLY A 131 15.12 7.44 -4.24
N VAL A 132 14.97 7.36 -2.92
CA VAL A 132 16.08 7.31 -1.94
C VAL A 132 16.77 5.96 -2.00
N VAL A 133 16.00 4.89 -2.25
CA VAL A 133 16.54 3.57 -2.53
C VAL A 133 15.96 2.97 -3.80
N GLU A 134 16.81 2.28 -4.55
CA GLU A 134 16.45 1.57 -5.76
C GLU A 134 16.84 0.10 -5.62
N GLU A 135 15.92 -0.81 -5.93
CA GLU A 135 16.20 -2.25 -5.89
C GLU A 135 16.85 -2.71 -7.20
N GLU A 136 17.93 -3.47 -7.09
CA GLU A 136 18.60 -4.12 -8.22
C GLU A 136 18.73 -5.62 -7.94
N LEU A 137 18.36 -6.46 -8.91
CA LEU A 137 18.56 -7.90 -8.83
C LEU A 137 19.90 -8.26 -9.47
N PHE A 138 20.86 -8.72 -8.67
CA PHE A 138 22.16 -9.17 -9.16
C PHE A 138 22.39 -10.63 -8.78
N ARG A 139 22.55 -11.49 -9.80
CA ARG A 139 22.84 -12.93 -9.65
C ARG A 139 21.88 -13.66 -8.68
N GLY A 140 20.59 -13.31 -8.71
CA GLY A 140 19.56 -13.93 -7.87
C GLY A 140 19.45 -13.36 -6.45
N MET A 141 20.24 -12.34 -6.10
CA MET A 141 20.17 -11.63 -4.82
C MET A 141 19.68 -10.19 -5.04
N PHE A 142 18.81 -9.72 -4.14
CA PHE A 142 18.33 -8.33 -4.16
C PHE A 142 19.32 -7.42 -3.44
N PHE A 143 19.81 -6.45 -4.17
CA PHE A 143 20.58 -5.32 -3.68
C PHE A 143 19.74 -4.06 -3.73
N VAL A 144 20.17 -3.09 -2.93
CA VAL A 144 19.54 -1.80 -2.80
C VAL A 144 20.63 -0.76 -2.96
N LYS A 145 20.46 0.13 -3.93
CA LYS A 145 21.31 1.29 -4.13
C LYS A 145 20.71 2.48 -3.42
N ILE A 146 21.48 3.11 -2.53
CA ILE A 146 21.07 4.34 -1.85
C ILE A 146 21.47 5.54 -2.72
N ARG A 147 20.57 6.52 -2.84
CA ARG A 147 20.80 7.75 -3.59
C ARG A 147 20.51 8.96 -2.73
N ARG A 148 21.54 9.76 -2.43
CA ARG A 148 21.35 11.14 -1.96
C ARG A 148 20.81 11.99 -3.11
N ARG A 149 19.53 12.38 -3.01
CA ARG A 149 18.95 13.48 -3.81
C ARG A 149 18.90 14.75 -2.99
#